data_AF-A0A914H9I4-F1
#
_entry.id   AF-A0A914H9I4-F1
#
_cell.length_a   1.000
_cell.length_b   1.000
_cell.length_c   1.000
_cell.angle_alpha   90.00
_cell.angle_beta   90.00
_cell.angle_gamma   90.00
#
_symmetry.space_group_name_H-M   'P 1'
#
loop_
_entity.id
_entity.type
_entity.pdbx_description
1 polymer ?
#
loop_
_entity_poly.entity_id
_entity_poly.type
_entity_poly.pdbx_seq_one_letter_code
_entity_poly.pdbx_strand_id
1 'polypeptide(L)'
;MSSGRHRAIVLGILLFQICLFSPITSNTIRLKRQFVQQTQQFGQFQQQYQVPSPLNVQPIQPQNVPQQIQPINGQPNPAQNPVQNIVPKAKLTKYNEQYAKIMLALSAGAYGRSARSAEECVANWMPDASVWRIYASINHTCDILDNPCSSYTVVSEARREMVIVFRGTKTKEQLFMEGWQSIRPGKDFYGAGKVNKYFFHALSVLWPKVHAALTDANHNNFQVTFTGHSLGGALASLAAMRTVLEGIRKNDQIKLYTFGQPRVGNVEFAFKHDELIPESFRVVFRMDIVAHMPPCAKNEHYDGVDQKDDSKPCDPSASNGIAYHHGTEIWYPNGMDPGDPYFECVGSPRDEDFHCSDSLSFEMSKYSTYISDHRHYFGHKVPAFGKLGCPPNSRGMEALLPSEPKEEKSAGLFQRWAQKVKTLGRILRSVF
;
A
#
# COMPACT_ATOMS: atom_id res chain seq x y z
N MET A 1 -1.15 24.85 -38.22
CA MET A 1 0.17 25.34 -37.78
C MET A 1 0.01 26.46 -36.75
N SER A 2 -0.14 26.17 -35.44
CA SER A 2 0.02 27.17 -34.36
C SER A 2 -0.01 26.55 -32.94
N SER A 3 0.73 25.46 -32.68
CA SER A 3 0.88 24.98 -31.28
C SER A 3 2.29 24.49 -30.92
N GLY A 4 3.19 24.41 -31.89
CA GLY A 4 4.60 24.02 -31.66
C GLY A 4 5.52 25.14 -31.19
N ARG A 5 5.17 26.43 -31.40
CA ARG A 5 6.06 27.55 -31.04
C ARG A 5 5.99 28.00 -29.58
N HIS A 6 4.89 27.72 -28.87
CA HIS A 6 4.75 28.14 -27.45
C HIS A 6 5.39 27.16 -26.46
N ARG A 7 5.49 25.86 -26.80
CA ARG A 7 6.16 24.88 -25.95
C ARG A 7 7.70 24.99 -25.97
N ALA A 8 8.28 25.51 -27.04
CA ALA A 8 9.73 25.72 -27.14
C ALA A 8 10.23 26.95 -26.36
N ILE A 9 9.43 28.02 -26.28
CA ILE A 9 9.81 29.27 -25.58
C ILE A 9 9.75 29.10 -24.06
N VAL A 10 8.76 28.35 -23.53
CA VAL A 10 8.65 28.08 -22.08
C VAL A 10 9.74 27.12 -21.59
N LEU A 11 10.16 26.15 -22.43
CA LEU A 11 11.28 25.25 -22.10
C LEU A 11 12.64 25.98 -22.16
N GLY A 12 12.79 26.98 -23.04
CA GLY A 12 14.00 27.80 -23.15
C GLY A 12 14.22 28.75 -21.96
N ILE A 13 13.15 29.31 -21.38
CA ILE A 13 13.25 30.24 -20.24
C ILE A 13 13.55 29.49 -18.93
N LEU A 14 13.00 28.28 -18.73
CA LEU A 14 13.29 27.46 -17.56
C LEU A 14 14.74 26.93 -17.53
N LEU A 15 15.31 26.61 -18.70
CA LEU A 15 16.71 26.16 -18.81
C LEU A 15 17.72 27.31 -18.66
N PHE A 16 17.34 28.55 -18.98
CA PHE A 16 18.22 29.71 -18.81
C PHE A 16 18.38 30.13 -17.34
N GLN A 17 17.38 29.89 -16.48
CA GLN A 17 17.50 30.16 -15.04
C GLN A 17 18.26 29.08 -14.25
N ILE A 18 18.33 27.84 -14.75
CA ILE A 18 19.08 26.76 -14.09
C ILE A 18 20.60 26.90 -14.32
N CYS A 19 21.03 27.60 -15.37
CA CYS A 19 22.45 27.83 -15.67
C CYS A 19 23.08 29.02 -14.90
N LEU A 20 22.30 29.86 -14.23
CA LEU A 20 22.83 31.07 -13.57
C LEU A 20 23.23 30.87 -12.09
N PHE A 21 22.94 29.72 -11.48
CA PHE A 21 23.19 29.49 -10.05
C PHE A 21 23.72 28.08 -9.71
N SER A 22 24.73 27.59 -10.43
CA SER A 22 25.56 26.46 -9.97
C SER A 22 26.94 26.46 -10.65
N PRO A 23 28.05 26.18 -9.92
CA PRO A 23 29.39 26.20 -10.49
C PRO A 23 29.60 25.04 -11.47
N ILE A 24 30.16 25.36 -12.64
CA ILE A 24 30.44 24.43 -13.74
C ILE A 24 31.69 23.60 -13.42
N THR A 25 31.58 22.27 -13.44
CA THR A 25 32.73 21.35 -13.45
C THR A 25 32.74 20.48 -14.71
N SER A 26 33.92 20.06 -15.14
CA SER A 26 34.23 19.47 -16.46
C SER A 26 33.50 18.15 -16.80
N ASN A 27 32.84 17.50 -15.83
CA ASN A 27 32.16 16.21 -16.04
C ASN A 27 30.81 16.30 -16.78
N THR A 28 30.16 17.46 -16.79
CA THR A 28 28.81 17.63 -17.39
C THR A 28 28.84 17.63 -18.93
N ILE A 29 29.99 17.91 -19.54
CA ILE A 29 30.16 17.94 -21.01
C ILE A 29 30.36 16.52 -21.58
N ARG A 30 30.94 15.59 -20.80
CA ARG A 30 31.24 14.22 -21.25
C ARG A 30 29.97 13.34 -21.32
N LEU A 31 29.03 13.52 -20.39
CA LEU A 31 27.75 12.80 -20.34
C LEU A 31 26.79 13.16 -21.48
N LYS A 32 26.84 14.40 -21.99
CA LYS A 32 25.99 14.82 -23.12
C LYS A 32 26.38 14.17 -24.46
N ARG A 33 27.64 13.75 -24.65
CA ARG A 33 28.08 13.09 -25.89
C ARG A 33 27.74 11.60 -25.97
N GLN A 34 27.65 10.90 -24.84
CA GLN A 34 27.29 9.46 -24.82
C GLN A 34 25.78 9.21 -25.03
N PHE A 35 24.93 10.15 -24.65
CA PHE A 35 23.47 9.97 -24.74
C PHE A 35 22.91 10.09 -26.17
N VAL A 36 23.60 10.83 -27.05
CA VAL A 36 23.17 11.03 -28.45
C VAL A 36 23.48 9.82 -29.35
N GLN A 37 24.46 8.98 -28.98
CA GLN A 37 24.81 7.78 -29.76
C GLN A 37 23.91 6.56 -29.50
N GLN A 38 23.28 6.44 -28.34
CA GLN A 38 22.42 5.28 -28.02
C GLN A 38 20.98 5.38 -28.56
N THR A 39 20.51 6.58 -28.90
CA THR A 39 19.15 6.80 -29.43
C THR A 39 18.96 6.41 -30.90
N GLN A 40 20.02 6.05 -31.63
CA GLN A 40 19.93 5.64 -33.04
C GLN A 40 19.80 4.12 -33.26
N GLN A 41 19.93 3.28 -32.22
CA GLN A 41 19.89 1.82 -32.36
C GLN A 41 18.55 1.15 -31.99
N PHE A 42 17.58 1.89 -31.45
CA PHE A 42 16.30 1.33 -31.02
C PHE A 42 15.16 1.36 -32.07
N GLY A 43 15.45 1.83 -33.29
CA GLY A 43 14.44 2.06 -34.33
C GLY A 43 14.13 0.89 -35.28
N GLN A 44 14.56 -0.35 -35.01
CA GLN A 44 14.45 -1.45 -35.98
C GLN A 44 13.92 -2.80 -35.46
N PHE A 45 13.09 -2.84 -34.41
CA PHE A 45 12.44 -4.09 -33.99
C PHE A 45 10.98 -3.90 -33.61
N GLN A 46 10.12 -3.70 -34.61
CA GLN A 46 8.67 -3.98 -34.51
C GLN A 46 8.11 -4.33 -35.89
N GLN A 47 8.12 -5.62 -36.25
CA GLN A 47 7.13 -6.21 -37.14
C GLN A 47 6.93 -7.68 -36.77
N GLN A 48 5.67 -8.13 -36.91
CA GLN A 48 5.13 -9.48 -36.72
C GLN A 48 4.72 -9.83 -35.29
N TYR A 49 3.40 -9.77 -35.02
CA TYR A 49 2.60 -10.87 -34.47
C TYR A 49 1.11 -10.48 -34.56
N GLN A 50 0.32 -11.26 -35.32
CA GLN A 50 -1.14 -11.16 -35.43
C GLN A 50 -1.80 -12.14 -34.45
N VAL A 51 -2.90 -11.72 -33.82
CA VAL A 51 -3.71 -12.52 -32.88
C VAL A 51 -5.10 -12.80 -33.51
N PRO A 52 -5.61 -14.04 -33.52
CA PRO A 52 -6.97 -14.34 -33.99
C PRO A 52 -8.05 -14.23 -32.89
N SER A 53 -9.27 -13.93 -33.32
CA SER A 53 -10.48 -13.62 -32.52
C SER A 53 -11.05 -14.80 -31.71
N PRO A 54 -11.78 -14.56 -30.60
CA PRO A 54 -12.45 -15.61 -29.84
C PRO A 54 -13.88 -15.94 -30.31
N LEU A 55 -14.22 -17.22 -30.14
CA LEU A 55 -15.50 -17.87 -30.43
C LEU A 55 -16.60 -17.55 -29.40
N ASN A 56 -17.83 -17.62 -29.89
CA ASN A 56 -19.10 -17.23 -29.30
C ASN A 56 -19.66 -18.31 -28.35
N VAL A 57 -20.01 -17.95 -27.10
CA VAL A 57 -20.72 -18.85 -26.15
C VAL A 57 -21.92 -18.10 -25.57
N GLN A 58 -23.11 -18.67 -25.74
CA GLN A 58 -24.38 -18.13 -25.22
C GLN A 58 -24.61 -18.53 -23.75
N PRO A 59 -25.24 -17.66 -22.92
CA PRO A 59 -25.53 -17.95 -21.53
C PRO A 59 -26.86 -18.70 -21.31
N ILE A 60 -26.84 -19.62 -20.34
CA ILE A 60 -27.96 -20.44 -19.86
C ILE A 60 -28.68 -19.69 -18.72
N GLN A 61 -30.02 -19.63 -18.78
CA GLN A 61 -30.91 -19.02 -17.78
C GLN A 61 -31.13 -19.93 -16.56
N PRO A 62 -31.21 -19.40 -15.32
CA PRO A 62 -31.59 -20.20 -14.15
C PRO A 62 -33.11 -20.26 -13.94
N GLN A 63 -33.61 -21.46 -13.64
CA GLN A 63 -35.01 -21.75 -13.32
C GLN A 63 -35.34 -21.55 -11.81
N ASN A 64 -36.54 -21.04 -11.62
CA ASN A 64 -37.33 -20.78 -10.41
C ASN A 64 -37.24 -21.82 -9.28
N VAL A 65 -37.16 -21.33 -8.03
CA VAL A 65 -37.59 -22.03 -6.80
C VAL A 65 -38.66 -21.18 -6.10
N PRO A 66 -39.78 -21.74 -5.60
CA PRO A 66 -40.97 -20.96 -5.21
C PRO A 66 -40.89 -20.36 -3.79
N GLN A 67 -41.48 -19.16 -3.66
CA GLN A 67 -41.82 -18.47 -2.42
C GLN A 67 -43.12 -18.98 -1.79
N GLN A 68 -43.20 -18.96 -0.45
CA GLN A 68 -44.39 -18.77 0.42
C GLN A 68 -43.87 -18.89 1.89
N ILE A 69 -44.20 -18.09 2.92
CA ILE A 69 -45.46 -17.48 3.41
C ILE A 69 -45.18 -16.26 4.35
N GLN A 70 -45.82 -15.12 4.03
CA GLN A 70 -46.55 -14.05 4.79
C GLN A 70 -46.35 -13.73 6.32
N PRO A 71 -46.77 -12.51 6.76
CA PRO A 71 -46.11 -11.68 7.78
C PRO A 71 -46.86 -11.55 9.12
N ILE A 72 -46.21 -10.94 10.13
CA ILE A 72 -46.85 -10.40 11.34
C ILE A 72 -46.45 -8.94 11.55
N ASN A 73 -47.47 -8.08 11.65
CA ASN A 73 -47.41 -6.64 11.83
C ASN A 73 -47.05 -6.25 13.28
N GLY A 74 -46.20 -5.24 13.42
CA GLY A 74 -46.05 -4.42 14.63
C GLY A 74 -45.39 -3.10 14.26
N GLN A 75 -46.10 -1.97 14.37
CA GLN A 75 -45.58 -0.64 14.06
C GLN A 75 -44.56 -0.15 15.12
N PRO A 76 -43.60 0.71 14.72
CA PRO A 76 -42.40 1.03 15.52
C PRO A 76 -42.59 2.25 16.42
N ASN A 77 -41.88 2.25 17.56
CA ASN A 77 -41.64 3.47 18.35
C ASN A 77 -40.22 4.00 18.01
N PRO A 78 -40.02 5.31 17.81
CA PRO A 78 -38.78 5.85 17.26
C PRO A 78 -37.72 6.11 18.34
N ALA A 79 -36.46 6.12 17.92
CA ALA A 79 -35.25 6.42 18.69
C ALA A 79 -34.62 5.26 19.48
N GLN A 80 -33.95 4.36 18.75
CA GLN A 80 -32.71 3.69 19.19
C GLN A 80 -32.00 3.17 17.94
N ASN A 81 -30.77 3.65 17.70
CA ASN A 81 -29.90 3.14 16.63
C ASN A 81 -29.82 1.61 16.74
N PRO A 82 -30.07 0.84 15.66
CA PRO A 82 -29.83 -0.58 15.72
C PRO A 82 -28.32 -0.79 15.75
N VAL A 83 -27.79 -1.04 16.95
CA VAL A 83 -26.59 -1.86 17.10
C VAL A 83 -26.95 -3.16 16.40
N GLN A 84 -26.48 -3.32 15.16
CA GLN A 84 -26.64 -4.57 14.44
C GLN A 84 -26.01 -5.65 15.31
N ASN A 85 -26.83 -6.58 15.79
CA ASN A 85 -26.36 -7.80 16.43
C ASN A 85 -25.42 -8.48 15.42
N ILE A 86 -24.12 -8.39 15.66
CA ILE A 86 -23.10 -9.03 14.83
C ILE A 86 -23.19 -10.52 15.15
N VAL A 87 -24.08 -11.22 14.45
CA VAL A 87 -24.03 -12.68 14.34
C VAL A 87 -22.62 -13.03 13.82
N PRO A 88 -21.92 -14.03 14.38
CA PRO A 88 -20.63 -14.46 13.84
C PRO A 88 -20.83 -14.85 12.37
N LYS A 89 -20.40 -13.99 11.44
CA LYS A 89 -20.43 -14.32 10.02
C LYS A 89 -19.52 -15.53 9.81
N ALA A 90 -19.99 -16.50 9.04
CA ALA A 90 -19.13 -17.58 8.59
C ALA A 90 -17.88 -16.99 7.92
N LYS A 91 -16.72 -17.57 8.22
CA LYS A 91 -15.45 -17.14 7.65
C LYS A 91 -15.50 -17.29 6.13
N LEU A 92 -15.21 -16.22 5.39
CA LEU A 92 -15.35 -16.15 3.92
C LEU A 92 -14.02 -16.43 3.21
N THR A 93 -12.90 -16.31 3.92
CA THR A 93 -11.54 -16.35 3.41
C THR A 93 -10.64 -17.23 4.28
N LYS A 94 -9.37 -17.36 3.86
CA LYS A 94 -8.33 -18.06 4.63
C LYS A 94 -7.62 -17.18 5.66
N TYR A 95 -8.06 -15.95 5.88
CA TYR A 95 -7.39 -15.00 6.80
C TYR A 95 -7.20 -15.62 8.19
N ASN A 96 -5.98 -15.56 8.73
CA ASN A 96 -5.72 -16.06 10.09
C ASN A 96 -5.27 -14.90 10.96
N GLU A 97 -6.13 -14.46 11.89
CA GLU A 97 -5.84 -13.34 12.79
C GLU A 97 -4.58 -13.59 13.65
N GLN A 98 -4.40 -14.79 14.19
CA GLN A 98 -3.22 -15.09 14.99
C GLN A 98 -1.94 -15.00 14.15
N TYR A 99 -1.98 -15.50 12.91
CA TYR A 99 -0.87 -15.34 11.97
C TYR A 99 -0.64 -13.87 11.62
N ALA A 100 -1.70 -13.08 11.43
CA ALA A 100 -1.62 -11.65 11.20
C ALA A 100 -0.97 -10.90 12.38
N LYS A 101 -1.27 -11.27 13.64
CA LYS A 101 -0.62 -10.71 14.84
C LYS A 101 0.89 -10.96 14.83
N ILE A 102 1.33 -12.17 14.45
CA ILE A 102 2.75 -12.51 14.29
C ILE A 102 3.38 -11.68 13.16
N MET A 103 2.73 -11.59 12.00
CA MET A 103 3.22 -10.80 10.86
C MET A 103 3.29 -9.30 11.18
N LEU A 104 2.38 -8.77 12.00
CA LEU A 104 2.47 -7.40 12.50
C LEU A 104 3.70 -7.22 13.41
N ALA A 105 3.94 -8.14 14.34
CA ALA A 105 5.10 -8.06 15.23
C ALA A 105 6.42 -8.08 14.45
N LEU A 106 6.54 -8.94 13.43
CA LEU A 106 7.69 -8.91 12.54
C LEU A 106 7.78 -7.58 11.77
N SER A 107 6.66 -7.10 11.21
CA SER A 107 6.62 -5.80 10.52
C SER A 107 7.03 -4.64 11.44
N ALA A 108 6.66 -4.71 12.72
CA ALA A 108 7.07 -3.77 13.76
C ALA A 108 8.59 -3.84 14.00
N GLY A 109 9.16 -5.04 14.13
CA GLY A 109 10.60 -5.25 14.34
C GLY A 109 11.48 -4.55 13.30
N ALA A 110 10.96 -4.36 12.08
CA ALA A 110 11.65 -3.61 11.03
C ALA A 110 11.94 -2.14 11.43
N TYR A 111 11.13 -1.52 12.29
CA TYR A 111 11.29 -0.15 12.76
C TYR A 111 12.44 0.03 13.77
N GLY A 112 13.00 -1.06 14.28
CA GLY A 112 14.17 -1.06 15.16
C GLY A 112 15.35 -0.26 14.60
N ARG A 113 16.23 0.18 15.51
CA ARG A 113 17.50 0.86 15.15
C ARG A 113 18.66 -0.14 14.99
N SER A 114 18.50 -1.36 15.49
CA SER A 114 19.49 -2.44 15.44
C SER A 114 18.85 -3.73 14.96
N ALA A 115 19.65 -4.64 14.38
CA ALA A 115 19.22 -6.00 14.03
C ALA A 115 18.58 -6.74 15.22
N ARG A 116 19.07 -6.45 16.44
CA ARG A 116 18.55 -6.96 17.70
C ARG A 116 17.03 -6.81 17.89
N SER A 117 16.43 -5.70 17.46
CA SER A 117 14.98 -5.51 17.63
C SER A 117 14.18 -6.51 16.80
N ALA A 118 14.65 -6.82 15.59
CA ALA A 118 14.02 -7.83 14.73
C ALA A 118 14.20 -9.24 15.32
N GLU A 119 15.39 -9.54 15.86
CA GLU A 119 15.68 -10.81 16.55
C GLU A 119 14.78 -11.00 17.77
N GLU A 120 14.60 -9.97 18.60
CA GLU A 120 13.71 -10.01 19.78
C GLU A 120 12.25 -10.18 19.37
N CYS A 121 11.79 -9.49 18.31
CA CYS A 121 10.43 -9.69 17.80
C CYS A 121 10.21 -11.12 17.28
N VAL A 122 11.20 -11.70 16.59
CA VAL A 122 11.18 -13.12 16.18
C VAL A 122 11.10 -14.02 17.41
N ALA A 123 11.94 -13.78 18.42
CA ALA A 123 11.98 -14.59 19.63
C ALA A 123 10.67 -14.57 20.43
N ASN A 124 9.98 -13.42 20.46
CA ASN A 124 8.77 -13.23 21.24
C ASN A 124 7.49 -13.73 20.55
N TRP A 125 7.46 -13.79 19.21
CA TRP A 125 6.22 -14.03 18.45
C TRP A 125 6.23 -15.24 17.54
N MET A 126 7.41 -15.72 17.10
CA MET A 126 7.45 -16.90 16.24
C MET A 126 7.22 -18.18 17.05
N PRO A 127 6.39 -19.11 16.56
CA PRO A 127 6.20 -20.39 17.22
C PRO A 127 7.51 -21.17 17.20
N ASP A 128 7.86 -21.78 18.33
CA ASP A 128 9.12 -22.50 18.52
C ASP A 128 10.34 -21.65 18.11
N ALA A 129 10.43 -20.43 18.64
CA ALA A 129 11.40 -19.41 18.24
C ALA A 129 12.85 -19.89 18.00
N SER A 130 13.31 -20.94 18.70
CA SER A 130 14.64 -21.53 18.51
C SER A 130 14.89 -22.10 17.10
N VAL A 131 13.84 -22.39 16.32
CA VAL A 131 13.97 -22.88 14.94
C VAL A 131 13.97 -21.76 13.89
N TRP A 132 13.94 -20.50 14.32
CA TRP A 132 13.92 -19.33 13.45
C TRP A 132 15.21 -18.54 13.59
N ARG A 133 15.71 -18.03 12.46
CA ARG A 133 16.89 -17.14 12.44
C ARG A 133 16.70 -16.01 11.43
N ILE A 134 17.29 -14.86 11.74
CA ILE A 134 17.47 -13.79 10.74
C ILE A 134 18.49 -14.29 9.72
N TYR A 135 18.03 -14.51 8.49
CA TYR A 135 18.87 -15.03 7.40
C TYR A 135 19.58 -13.91 6.64
N ALA A 136 18.88 -12.81 6.39
CA ALA A 136 19.42 -11.67 5.67
C ALA A 136 18.80 -10.38 6.18
N SER A 137 19.54 -9.27 6.10
CA SER A 137 19.02 -7.93 6.33
C SER A 137 19.72 -6.90 5.46
N ILE A 138 19.02 -5.81 5.16
CA ILE A 138 19.54 -4.65 4.44
C ILE A 138 18.90 -3.39 5.00
N ASN A 139 19.71 -2.35 5.18
CA ASN A 139 19.26 -1.00 5.50
C ASN A 139 20.00 -0.05 4.55
N HIS A 140 19.27 0.64 3.70
CA HIS A 140 19.83 1.46 2.64
C HIS A 140 19.02 2.74 2.47
N THR A 141 19.65 3.83 2.07
CA THR A 141 18.96 5.06 1.66
C THR A 141 18.20 4.83 0.35
N CYS A 142 16.90 5.16 0.32
CA CYS A 142 16.01 4.76 -0.76
C CYS A 142 15.38 5.89 -1.57
N ASP A 143 15.37 7.11 -1.05
CA ASP A 143 14.67 8.20 -1.69
C ASP A 143 15.52 9.47 -1.81
N ILE A 144 14.99 10.41 -2.60
CA ILE A 144 15.61 11.68 -2.97
C ILE A 144 15.81 12.59 -1.74
N LEU A 145 15.19 12.25 -0.60
CA LEU A 145 15.25 12.98 0.67
C LEU A 145 16.09 12.24 1.72
N ASP A 146 16.92 11.28 1.29
CA ASP A 146 17.81 10.47 2.12
C ASP A 146 17.12 9.62 3.21
N ASN A 147 15.85 9.25 3.03
CA ASN A 147 15.21 8.34 3.98
C ASN A 147 15.68 6.89 3.76
N PRO A 148 16.06 6.18 4.83
CA PRO A 148 16.42 4.78 4.71
C PRO A 148 15.15 3.93 4.49
N CYS A 149 15.22 2.90 3.63
CA CYS A 149 14.39 1.70 3.77
C CYS A 149 15.22 0.56 4.30
N SER A 150 14.53 -0.44 4.82
CA SER A 150 15.16 -1.69 5.20
C SER A 150 14.23 -2.86 4.95
N SER A 151 14.83 -4.02 4.72
CA SER A 151 14.14 -5.30 4.79
C SER A 151 14.99 -6.30 5.56
N TYR A 152 14.34 -7.33 6.07
CA TYR A 152 15.02 -8.48 6.62
C TYR A 152 14.22 -9.75 6.31
N THR A 153 14.93 -10.87 6.31
CA THR A 153 14.39 -12.19 5.99
C THR A 153 14.58 -13.09 7.20
N VAL A 154 13.49 -13.70 7.66
CA VAL A 154 13.48 -14.74 8.70
C VAL A 154 13.25 -16.08 8.02
N VAL A 155 13.94 -17.12 8.45
CA VAL A 155 13.81 -18.46 7.88
C VAL A 155 13.77 -19.49 8.99
N SER A 156 12.94 -20.53 8.79
CA SER A 156 12.98 -21.77 9.54
C SER A 156 13.12 -22.96 8.59
N GLU A 157 14.24 -23.65 8.68
CA GLU A 157 14.48 -24.88 7.90
C GLU A 157 13.61 -26.03 8.39
N ALA A 158 13.44 -26.16 9.71
CA ALA A 158 12.58 -27.16 10.33
C ALA A 158 11.13 -27.06 9.85
N ARG A 159 10.63 -25.84 9.67
CA ARG A 159 9.26 -25.59 9.18
C ARG A 159 9.17 -25.45 7.66
N ARG A 160 10.31 -25.32 6.96
CA ARG A 160 10.40 -25.00 5.53
C ARG A 160 9.63 -23.73 5.18
N GLU A 161 9.84 -22.69 5.99
CA GLU A 161 9.15 -21.41 5.88
C GLU A 161 10.15 -20.24 5.86
N MET A 162 9.79 -19.20 5.11
CA MET A 162 10.51 -17.93 5.03
C MET A 162 9.52 -16.77 5.18
N VAL A 163 9.92 -15.74 5.91
CA VAL A 163 9.18 -14.48 6.00
C VAL A 163 10.10 -13.33 5.56
N ILE A 164 9.66 -12.56 4.59
CA ILE A 164 10.37 -11.39 4.07
C ILE A 164 9.61 -10.14 4.53
N VAL A 165 10.29 -9.33 5.33
CA VAL A 165 9.72 -8.21 6.05
C VAL A 165 10.26 -6.89 5.52
N PHE A 166 9.38 -5.95 5.21
CA PHE A 166 9.74 -4.61 4.75
C PHE A 166 9.34 -3.54 5.76
N ARG A 167 10.25 -2.59 6.02
CA ARG A 167 10.00 -1.46 6.90
C ARG A 167 9.20 -0.36 6.21
N GLY A 168 8.29 0.28 6.95
CA GLY A 168 7.70 1.55 6.54
C GLY A 168 8.58 2.78 6.80
N THR A 169 8.01 3.97 6.61
CA THR A 169 8.73 5.25 6.76
C THR A 169 9.01 5.58 8.24
N LYS A 170 10.23 6.06 8.56
CA LYS A 170 10.61 6.48 9.93
C LYS A 170 10.31 7.95 10.23
N THR A 171 10.44 8.82 9.23
CA THR A 171 10.92 10.19 9.48
C THR A 171 9.81 11.23 9.62
N LYS A 172 8.81 11.36 8.74
CA LYS A 172 7.56 12.15 8.97
C LYS A 172 6.46 11.64 8.03
N GLU A 173 5.40 11.04 8.56
CA GLU A 173 4.26 10.55 7.76
C GLU A 173 3.64 11.68 6.92
N GLN A 174 3.65 12.90 7.46
CA GLN A 174 3.24 14.09 6.73
C GLN A 174 4.10 14.34 5.47
N LEU A 175 5.43 14.16 5.51
CA LEU A 175 6.30 14.30 4.34
C LEU A 175 6.05 13.19 3.31
N PHE A 176 5.81 11.96 3.78
CA PHE A 176 5.38 10.86 2.93
C PHE A 176 4.09 11.25 2.20
N MET A 177 3.09 11.77 2.91
CA MET A 177 1.81 12.18 2.35
C MET A 177 1.91 13.40 1.42
N GLU A 178 2.72 14.41 1.75
CA GLU A 178 2.98 15.59 0.92
C GLU A 178 3.66 15.23 -0.41
N GLY A 179 4.61 14.28 -0.39
CA GLY A 179 5.23 13.75 -1.62
C GLY A 179 4.28 12.87 -2.44
N TRP A 180 3.30 12.24 -1.80
CA TRP A 180 2.41 11.21 -2.34
C TRP A 180 1.20 11.74 -3.11
N GLN A 181 0.68 12.92 -2.74
CA GLN A 181 -0.46 13.56 -3.45
C GLN A 181 -0.19 13.84 -4.93
N SER A 182 1.09 13.82 -5.36
CA SER A 182 1.50 14.03 -6.75
C SER A 182 1.73 12.74 -7.54
N ILE A 183 1.53 11.54 -6.96
CA ILE A 183 1.99 10.27 -7.54
C ILE A 183 0.83 9.36 -7.92
N ARG A 184 0.41 9.46 -9.19
CA ARG A 184 -0.38 8.40 -9.83
C ARG A 184 0.52 7.20 -10.16
N PRO A 185 -0.01 5.97 -10.15
CA PRO A 185 0.67 4.84 -10.77
C PRO A 185 1.23 5.22 -12.15
N GLY A 186 2.48 4.84 -12.42
CA GLY A 186 3.16 5.36 -13.60
C GLY A 186 4.43 4.64 -14.02
N LYS A 187 4.82 3.56 -13.33
CA LYS A 187 5.88 2.66 -13.77
C LYS A 187 5.25 1.34 -14.17
N ASP A 188 5.49 0.90 -15.40
CA ASP A 188 5.12 -0.47 -15.81
C ASP A 188 5.81 -1.49 -14.90
N PHE A 189 5.03 -2.46 -14.43
CA PHE A 189 5.47 -3.51 -13.54
C PHE A 189 5.48 -4.85 -14.27
N TYR A 190 6.47 -5.03 -15.14
CA TYR A 190 6.69 -6.29 -15.87
C TYR A 190 5.47 -6.71 -16.70
N GLY A 191 4.77 -5.75 -17.32
CA GLY A 191 3.55 -6.00 -18.09
C GLY A 191 2.34 -6.42 -17.26
N ALA A 192 2.41 -6.35 -15.92
CA ALA A 192 1.28 -6.62 -15.04
C ALA A 192 0.42 -5.37 -14.76
N GLY A 193 0.68 -4.24 -15.42
CA GLY A 193 0.05 -2.95 -15.14
C GLY A 193 1.02 -1.93 -14.54
N LYS A 194 0.49 -0.81 -14.04
CA LYS A 194 1.30 0.31 -13.54
C LYS A 194 1.29 0.37 -12.03
N VAL A 195 2.47 0.60 -11.45
CA VAL A 195 2.65 0.81 -10.01
C VAL A 195 3.19 2.20 -9.71
N ASN A 196 3.09 2.59 -8.44
CA ASN A 196 3.68 3.81 -7.96
C ASN A 196 5.22 3.80 -8.16
N LYS A 197 5.77 4.88 -8.74
CA LYS A 197 7.20 5.00 -9.06
C LYS A 197 8.08 4.96 -7.81
N TYR A 198 7.62 5.57 -6.71
CA TYR A 198 8.35 5.61 -5.45
C TYR A 198 8.48 4.20 -4.86
N PHE A 199 7.37 3.45 -4.80
CA PHE A 199 7.38 2.07 -4.32
C PHE A 199 8.25 1.17 -5.20
N PHE A 200 8.17 1.30 -6.52
CA PHE A 200 9.01 0.55 -7.45
C PHE A 200 10.51 0.80 -7.20
N HIS A 201 10.91 2.07 -7.06
CA HIS A 201 12.30 2.43 -6.82
C HIS A 201 12.80 1.89 -5.47
N ALA A 202 12.03 2.11 -4.40
CA ALA A 202 12.36 1.62 -3.07
C ALA A 202 12.50 0.08 -3.05
N LEU A 203 11.59 -0.65 -3.70
CA LEU A 203 11.75 -2.11 -3.84
C LEU A 203 13.02 -2.46 -4.62
N SER A 204 13.30 -1.76 -5.72
CA SER A 204 14.46 -2.04 -6.58
C SER A 204 15.78 -1.94 -5.82
N VAL A 205 15.88 -1.01 -4.85
CA VAL A 205 17.05 -0.88 -3.96
C VAL A 205 17.19 -2.09 -3.02
N LEU A 206 16.08 -2.60 -2.49
CA LEU A 206 16.08 -3.72 -1.55
C LEU A 206 16.15 -5.09 -2.25
N TRP A 207 15.73 -5.15 -3.52
CA TRP A 207 15.54 -6.39 -4.25
C TRP A 207 16.77 -7.29 -4.33
N PRO A 208 18.01 -6.82 -4.55
CA PRO A 208 19.16 -7.72 -4.68
C PRO A 208 19.34 -8.68 -3.48
N LYS A 209 19.09 -8.20 -2.26
CA LYS A 209 19.17 -9.02 -1.04
C LYS A 209 17.96 -9.95 -0.88
N VAL A 210 16.77 -9.47 -1.24
CA VAL A 210 15.54 -10.26 -1.24
C VAL A 210 15.62 -11.40 -2.25
N HIS A 211 16.03 -11.09 -3.48
CA HIS A 211 16.25 -12.04 -4.56
C HIS A 211 17.28 -13.10 -4.15
N ALA A 212 18.43 -12.70 -3.59
CA ALA A 212 19.43 -13.67 -3.14
C ALA A 212 18.88 -14.67 -2.11
N ALA A 213 18.06 -14.21 -1.15
CA ALA A 213 17.42 -15.10 -0.18
C ALA A 213 16.39 -16.03 -0.84
N LEU A 214 15.60 -15.50 -1.77
CA LEU A 214 14.64 -16.28 -2.53
C LEU A 214 15.31 -17.30 -3.46
N THR A 215 16.47 -17.02 -4.05
CA THR A 215 17.12 -17.95 -4.98
C THR A 215 18.10 -18.91 -4.31
N ASP A 216 18.23 -18.89 -2.98
CA ASP A 216 19.02 -19.88 -2.25
C ASP A 216 18.44 -21.29 -2.48
N ALA A 217 19.26 -22.17 -3.05
CA ALA A 217 18.89 -23.54 -3.40
C ALA A 217 18.37 -24.34 -2.20
N ASN A 218 18.84 -24.04 -0.99
CA ASN A 218 18.41 -24.70 0.24
C ASN A 218 16.98 -24.31 0.66
N HIS A 219 16.44 -23.20 0.12
CA HIS A 219 15.14 -22.64 0.48
C HIS A 219 14.13 -22.66 -0.69
N ASN A 220 14.44 -23.30 -1.82
CA ASN A 220 13.61 -23.29 -3.05
C ASN A 220 12.18 -23.80 -2.84
N ASN A 221 11.99 -24.75 -1.93
CA ASN A 221 10.71 -25.39 -1.65
C ASN A 221 10.02 -24.85 -0.38
N PHE A 222 10.39 -23.65 0.07
CA PHE A 222 9.82 -23.07 1.28
C PHE A 222 8.55 -22.29 0.93
N GLN A 223 7.59 -22.28 1.86
CA GLN A 223 6.51 -21.29 1.81
C GLN A 223 7.10 -19.91 2.15
N VAL A 224 6.75 -18.90 1.38
CA VAL A 224 7.25 -17.54 1.55
C VAL A 224 6.10 -16.62 1.90
N THR A 225 6.19 -15.98 3.07
CA THR A 225 5.27 -14.90 3.46
C THR A 225 5.95 -13.56 3.29
N PHE A 226 5.31 -12.64 2.57
CA PHE A 226 5.72 -11.25 2.51
C PHE A 226 4.87 -10.45 3.50
N THR A 227 5.51 -9.54 4.23
CA THR A 227 4.80 -8.67 5.18
C THR A 227 5.43 -7.30 5.33
N GLY A 228 4.60 -6.33 5.72
CA GLY A 228 5.04 -5.01 6.07
C GLY A 228 3.89 -4.12 6.50
N HIS A 229 4.25 -3.05 7.21
CA HIS A 229 3.32 -2.01 7.66
C HIS A 229 3.55 -0.71 6.89
N SER A 230 2.48 0.03 6.59
CA SER A 230 2.55 1.31 5.86
C SER A 230 3.24 1.16 4.50
N LEU A 231 4.23 1.99 4.17
CA LEU A 231 5.10 1.82 3.01
C LEU A 231 5.65 0.39 2.88
N GLY A 232 6.00 -0.27 4.00
CA GLY A 232 6.48 -1.65 3.99
C GLY A 232 5.45 -2.63 3.40
N GLY A 233 4.15 -2.41 3.62
CA GLY A 233 3.09 -3.22 3.03
C GLY A 233 3.05 -3.09 1.51
N ALA A 234 3.24 -1.89 0.98
CA ALA A 234 3.34 -1.67 -0.46
C ALA A 234 4.56 -2.35 -1.09
N LEU A 235 5.72 -2.27 -0.42
CA LEU A 235 6.94 -2.96 -0.88
C LEU A 235 6.80 -4.49 -0.82
N ALA A 236 6.15 -5.01 0.22
CA ALA A 236 5.86 -6.43 0.38
C ALA A 236 4.97 -6.96 -0.76
N SER A 237 3.94 -6.21 -1.15
CA SER A 237 3.08 -6.55 -2.29
C SER A 237 3.85 -6.58 -3.62
N LEU A 238 4.62 -5.52 -3.91
CA LEU A 238 5.44 -5.50 -5.12
C LEU A 238 6.47 -6.63 -5.13
N ALA A 239 7.06 -6.96 -3.98
CA ALA A 239 8.03 -8.05 -3.87
C ALA A 239 7.37 -9.41 -4.15
N ALA A 240 6.22 -9.67 -3.56
CA ALA A 240 5.43 -10.89 -3.79
C ALA A 240 5.11 -11.08 -5.27
N MET A 241 4.61 -10.02 -5.91
CA MET A 241 4.32 -10.02 -7.35
C MET A 241 5.57 -10.27 -8.20
N ARG A 242 6.67 -9.54 -7.91
CA ARG A 242 7.92 -9.70 -8.64
C ARG A 242 8.48 -11.11 -8.53
N THR A 243 8.37 -11.74 -7.36
CA THR A 243 8.80 -13.13 -7.14
C THR A 243 8.09 -14.11 -8.08
N VAL A 244 6.78 -13.94 -8.29
CA VAL A 244 6.02 -14.80 -9.20
C VAL A 244 6.30 -14.45 -10.66
N LEU A 245 6.30 -13.16 -11.01
CA LEU A 245 6.52 -12.69 -12.39
C LEU A 245 7.92 -13.03 -12.93
N GLU A 246 8.94 -13.02 -12.08
CA GLU A 246 10.31 -13.45 -12.44
C GLU A 246 10.49 -14.98 -12.38
N GLY A 247 9.43 -15.75 -12.05
CA GLY A 247 9.47 -17.21 -12.01
C GLY A 247 10.29 -17.79 -10.84
N ILE A 248 10.53 -17.00 -9.78
CA ILE A 248 11.37 -17.40 -8.64
C ILE A 248 10.61 -18.35 -7.70
N ARG A 249 9.30 -18.13 -7.53
CA ARG A 249 8.39 -19.02 -6.78
C ARG A 249 7.06 -19.13 -7.50
N LYS A 250 6.36 -20.24 -7.25
CA LYS A 250 4.99 -20.45 -7.70
C LYS A 250 3.99 -19.71 -6.82
N ASN A 251 2.82 -19.41 -7.38
CA ASN A 251 1.73 -18.67 -6.74
C ASN A 251 1.31 -19.29 -5.39
N ASP A 252 1.23 -20.63 -5.32
CA ASP A 252 0.82 -21.40 -4.13
C ASP A 252 1.87 -21.43 -3.01
N GLN A 253 3.09 -20.99 -3.30
CA GLN A 253 4.15 -20.82 -2.30
C GLN A 253 4.11 -19.45 -1.61
N ILE A 254 3.30 -18.51 -2.10
CA ILE A 254 3.32 -17.13 -1.65
C ILE A 254 2.11 -16.79 -0.79
N LYS A 255 2.37 -16.12 0.33
CA LYS A 255 1.36 -15.45 1.16
C LYS A 255 1.74 -13.98 1.33
N LEU A 256 0.74 -13.12 1.44
CA LEU A 256 0.94 -11.70 1.70
C LEU A 256 0.02 -11.25 2.84
N TYR A 257 0.61 -10.68 3.88
CA TYR A 257 -0.10 -10.04 4.99
C TYR A 257 0.44 -8.63 5.16
N THR A 258 -0.39 -7.62 5.01
CA THR A 258 0.03 -6.22 5.13
C THR A 258 -0.86 -5.46 6.11
N PHE A 259 -0.33 -4.36 6.65
CA PHE A 259 -1.01 -3.54 7.67
C PHE A 259 -0.97 -2.08 7.25
N GLY A 260 -2.14 -1.46 7.12
CA GLY A 260 -2.23 -0.05 6.69
C GLY A 260 -1.57 0.19 5.34
N GLN A 261 -1.68 -0.79 4.43
CA GLN A 261 -1.06 -0.73 3.12
C GLN A 261 -1.77 0.32 2.24
N PRO A 262 -1.06 1.29 1.66
CA PRO A 262 -1.62 2.20 0.66
C PRO A 262 -1.87 1.48 -0.67
N ARG A 263 -2.73 2.05 -1.52
CA ARG A 263 -2.93 1.55 -2.89
C ARG A 263 -1.62 1.59 -3.67
N VAL A 264 -1.25 0.46 -4.29
CA VAL A 264 0.10 0.25 -4.85
C VAL A 264 0.19 0.55 -6.34
N GLY A 265 -0.86 0.22 -7.08
CA GLY A 265 -0.88 0.30 -8.54
C GLY A 265 -2.25 0.64 -9.08
N ASN A 266 -2.42 0.53 -10.39
CA ASN A 266 -3.69 0.70 -11.07
C ASN A 266 -4.54 -0.58 -11.01
N VAL A 267 -5.78 -0.50 -11.52
CA VAL A 267 -6.73 -1.63 -11.60
C VAL A 267 -6.12 -2.85 -12.30
N GLU A 268 -5.37 -2.65 -13.38
CA GLU A 268 -4.69 -3.74 -14.10
C GLU A 268 -3.69 -4.48 -13.20
N PHE A 269 -2.84 -3.73 -12.47
CA PHE A 269 -1.94 -4.30 -11.47
C PHE A 269 -2.71 -5.01 -10.36
N ALA A 270 -3.81 -4.43 -9.90
CA ALA A 270 -4.58 -5.00 -8.83
C ALA A 270 -5.18 -6.37 -9.19
N PHE A 271 -5.85 -6.46 -10.33
CA PHE A 271 -6.44 -7.72 -10.77
C PHE A 271 -5.37 -8.75 -11.15
N LYS A 272 -4.24 -8.32 -11.73
CA LYS A 272 -3.13 -9.24 -11.96
C LYS A 272 -2.50 -9.73 -10.66
N HIS A 273 -2.46 -8.88 -9.64
CA HIS A 273 -2.01 -9.26 -8.31
C HIS A 273 -2.90 -10.36 -7.70
N ASP A 274 -4.21 -10.19 -7.76
CA ASP A 274 -5.15 -11.18 -7.24
C ASP A 274 -5.05 -12.55 -7.93
N GLU A 275 -4.79 -12.56 -9.24
CA GLU A 275 -4.56 -13.79 -10.00
C GLU A 275 -3.29 -14.52 -9.51
N LEU A 276 -2.23 -13.76 -9.24
CA LEU A 276 -0.92 -14.32 -8.95
C LEU A 276 -0.69 -14.61 -7.45
N ILE A 277 -1.35 -13.86 -6.56
CA ILE A 277 -1.14 -13.92 -5.10
C ILE A 277 -2.50 -14.12 -4.40
N PRO A 278 -3.10 -15.31 -4.49
CA PRO A 278 -4.46 -15.56 -4.00
C PRO A 278 -4.59 -15.50 -2.47
N GLU A 279 -3.51 -15.78 -1.72
CA GLU A 279 -3.49 -15.63 -0.26
C GLU A 279 -2.90 -14.26 0.14
N SER A 280 -3.64 -13.19 -0.17
CA SER A 280 -3.27 -11.80 0.08
C SER A 280 -4.30 -11.08 0.95
N PHE A 281 -3.87 -10.64 2.13
CA PHE A 281 -4.73 -9.99 3.12
C PHE A 281 -4.17 -8.62 3.52
N ARG A 282 -4.99 -7.57 3.35
CA ARG A 282 -4.70 -6.21 3.82
C ARG A 282 -5.47 -5.93 5.09
N VAL A 283 -4.78 -5.80 6.22
CA VAL A 283 -5.41 -5.50 7.50
C VAL A 283 -5.52 -3.98 7.69
N VAL A 284 -6.73 -3.50 7.93
CA VAL A 284 -7.04 -2.07 8.08
C VAL A 284 -7.75 -1.84 9.42
N PHE A 285 -7.28 -0.86 10.19
CA PHE A 285 -7.85 -0.51 11.48
C PHE A 285 -8.61 0.81 11.37
N ARG A 286 -9.90 0.79 11.74
CA ARG A 286 -10.79 1.95 11.85
C ARG A 286 -10.68 2.88 10.65
N MET A 287 -10.27 4.13 10.89
CA MET A 287 -10.14 5.18 9.90
C MET A 287 -8.67 5.43 9.54
N ASP A 288 -7.88 4.37 9.36
CA ASP A 288 -6.53 4.50 8.82
C ASP A 288 -6.56 5.08 7.40
N ILE A 289 -6.33 6.39 7.31
CA ILE A 289 -6.32 7.14 6.05
C ILE A 289 -5.24 6.68 5.07
N VAL A 290 -4.14 6.08 5.52
CA VAL A 290 -3.05 5.66 4.62
C VAL A 290 -3.51 4.52 3.72
N ALA A 291 -4.37 3.63 4.23
CA ALA A 291 -4.98 2.58 3.42
C ALA A 291 -5.82 3.16 2.27
N HIS A 292 -6.38 4.36 2.42
CA HIS A 292 -7.20 5.01 1.39
C HIS A 292 -6.40 5.91 0.44
N MET A 293 -5.07 5.82 0.46
CA MET A 293 -4.20 6.70 -0.30
C MET A 293 -3.32 5.91 -1.29
N PRO A 294 -3.07 6.45 -2.52
CA PRO A 294 -3.69 7.64 -3.09
C PRO A 294 -5.19 7.38 -3.34
N PRO A 295 -5.99 8.43 -3.56
CA PRO A 295 -7.40 8.26 -3.85
C PRO A 295 -7.61 7.43 -5.12
N CYS A 296 -8.60 6.54 -5.09
CA CYS A 296 -9.11 5.88 -6.29
C CYS A 296 -9.97 6.86 -7.11
N ALA A 297 -10.30 6.46 -8.34
CA ALA A 297 -11.34 7.15 -9.09
C ALA A 297 -12.68 6.79 -8.45
N LYS A 298 -13.60 7.75 -8.31
CA LYS A 298 -14.92 7.51 -7.71
C LYS A 298 -15.97 7.37 -8.81
N ASN A 299 -16.98 6.52 -8.58
CA ASN A 299 -18.11 6.39 -9.48
C ASN A 299 -19.03 7.61 -9.33
N GLU A 300 -18.92 8.57 -10.27
CA GLU A 300 -19.71 9.80 -10.25
C GLU A 300 -21.20 9.60 -10.50
N HIS A 301 -21.59 8.45 -11.05
CA HIS A 301 -22.98 8.09 -11.32
C HIS A 301 -23.62 7.27 -10.19
N TYR A 302 -22.93 7.11 -9.07
CA TYR A 302 -23.48 6.45 -7.90
C TYR A 302 -24.59 7.29 -7.26
N ASP A 303 -25.81 6.77 -7.27
CA ASP A 303 -27.06 7.41 -6.83
C ASP A 303 -27.59 6.85 -5.49
N GLY A 304 -26.70 6.23 -4.70
CA GLY A 304 -27.04 5.54 -3.45
C GLY A 304 -27.99 6.34 -2.55
N VAL A 305 -29.15 5.74 -2.28
CA VAL A 305 -30.29 6.33 -1.55
C VAL A 305 -30.11 6.13 -0.04
N ASP A 306 -29.30 6.98 0.60
CA ASP A 306 -29.30 7.29 2.07
C ASP A 306 -28.01 8.04 2.49
N GLN A 307 -27.60 9.07 1.75
CA GLN A 307 -26.34 9.76 1.99
C GLN A 307 -26.41 10.74 3.18
N LYS A 308 -26.02 10.27 4.37
CA LYS A 308 -25.50 11.13 5.44
C LYS A 308 -24.06 11.60 5.16
N ASP A 309 -23.41 11.04 4.13
CA ASP A 309 -22.00 11.16 3.77
C ASP A 309 -21.86 11.32 2.25
N ASP A 310 -20.89 12.12 1.78
CA ASP A 310 -20.56 12.37 0.37
C ASP A 310 -19.63 11.30 -0.27
N SER A 311 -19.31 10.24 0.47
CA SER A 311 -18.50 9.13 -0.03
C SER A 311 -19.17 8.39 -1.20
N LYS A 312 -18.34 7.98 -2.16
CA LYS A 312 -18.73 7.23 -3.35
C LYS A 312 -17.84 5.98 -3.47
N PRO A 313 -18.31 4.88 -4.08
CA PRO A 313 -17.47 3.72 -4.32
C PRO A 313 -16.37 4.02 -5.33
N CYS A 314 -15.23 3.33 -5.22
CA CYS A 314 -14.23 3.34 -6.27
C CYS A 314 -14.78 2.82 -7.61
N ASP A 315 -14.32 3.37 -8.73
CA ASP A 315 -14.69 2.95 -10.08
C ASP A 315 -13.56 2.14 -10.72
N PRO A 316 -13.69 0.80 -10.84
CA PRO A 316 -12.68 -0.03 -11.49
C PRO A 316 -12.62 0.17 -13.01
N SER A 317 -13.63 0.80 -13.63
CA SER A 317 -13.66 1.08 -15.07
C SER A 317 -12.89 2.34 -15.46
N ALA A 318 -12.45 3.13 -14.48
CA ALA A 318 -11.70 4.36 -14.72
C ALA A 318 -10.34 4.08 -15.38
N SER A 319 -10.24 4.35 -16.68
CA SER A 319 -9.13 3.99 -17.56
C SER A 319 -7.84 4.83 -17.41
N ASN A 320 -7.72 5.63 -16.34
CA ASN A 320 -6.71 6.70 -16.24
C ASN A 320 -5.45 6.35 -15.43
N GLY A 321 -5.19 5.06 -15.19
CA GLY A 321 -4.05 4.63 -14.36
C GLY A 321 -4.14 5.17 -12.92
N ILE A 322 -5.37 5.29 -12.42
CA ILE A 322 -5.65 5.73 -11.06
C ILE A 322 -5.40 4.57 -10.10
N ALA A 323 -5.03 4.90 -8.86
CA ALA A 323 -4.71 3.93 -7.84
C ALA A 323 -5.93 3.06 -7.52
N TYR A 324 -5.72 1.77 -7.35
CA TYR A 324 -6.74 0.79 -7.01
C TYR A 324 -6.12 -0.28 -6.10
N HIS A 325 -6.91 -0.80 -5.20
CA HIS A 325 -6.49 -1.81 -4.24
C HIS A 325 -6.49 -3.23 -4.81
N HIS A 326 -5.72 -4.12 -4.19
CA HIS A 326 -5.57 -5.54 -4.57
C HIS A 326 -5.50 -6.45 -3.34
N GLY A 327 -6.00 -7.67 -3.42
CA GLY A 327 -6.10 -8.59 -2.29
C GLY A 327 -7.25 -8.22 -1.35
N THR A 328 -7.61 -9.16 -0.48
CA THR A 328 -8.79 -8.99 0.36
C THR A 328 -8.50 -8.09 1.55
N GLU A 329 -9.33 -7.08 1.74
CA GLU A 329 -9.30 -6.28 2.96
C GLU A 329 -9.91 -7.04 4.14
N ILE A 330 -9.24 -6.94 5.28
CA ILE A 330 -9.73 -7.36 6.58
C ILE A 330 -9.85 -6.12 7.46
N TRP A 331 -11.08 -5.64 7.62
CA TRP A 331 -11.35 -4.35 8.26
C TRP A 331 -11.87 -4.52 9.68
N TYR A 332 -11.21 -3.84 10.62
CA TYR A 332 -11.57 -3.78 12.03
C TYR A 332 -12.12 -2.39 12.36
N PRO A 333 -13.44 -2.17 12.31
CA PRO A 333 -14.02 -0.83 12.40
C PRO A 333 -14.07 -0.25 13.81
N ASN A 334 -14.03 -1.10 14.84
CA ASN A 334 -14.26 -0.70 16.23
C ASN A 334 -13.01 -0.90 17.11
N GLY A 335 -12.41 -2.08 17.04
CA GLY A 335 -11.34 -2.53 17.92
C GLY A 335 -10.58 -3.71 17.34
N MET A 336 -9.47 -4.08 17.96
CA MET A 336 -8.59 -5.19 17.56
C MET A 336 -8.16 -6.04 18.78
N ASP A 337 -8.95 -5.99 19.86
CA ASP A 337 -8.76 -6.84 21.02
C ASP A 337 -9.24 -8.27 20.75
N PRO A 338 -8.76 -9.28 21.51
CA PRO A 338 -9.20 -10.66 21.32
C PRO A 338 -10.72 -10.78 21.38
N GLY A 339 -11.33 -11.25 20.29
CA GLY A 339 -12.78 -11.39 20.16
C GLY A 339 -13.49 -10.20 19.51
N ASP A 340 -12.80 -9.09 19.26
CA ASP A 340 -13.38 -8.00 18.48
C ASP A 340 -13.72 -8.44 17.06
N PRO A 341 -14.90 -8.05 16.54
CA PRO A 341 -15.32 -8.44 15.20
C PRO A 341 -14.54 -7.69 14.12
N TYR A 342 -14.28 -8.38 13.02
CA TYR A 342 -13.77 -7.82 11.77
C TYR A 342 -14.64 -8.22 10.58
N PHE A 343 -14.50 -7.47 9.49
CA PHE A 343 -15.13 -7.74 8.21
C PHE A 343 -14.11 -8.32 7.24
N GLU A 344 -14.48 -9.41 6.56
CA GLU A 344 -13.76 -9.91 5.39
C GLU A 344 -14.42 -9.31 4.15
N CYS A 345 -13.76 -8.31 3.57
CA CYS A 345 -14.33 -7.38 2.60
C CYS A 345 -14.28 -7.96 1.19
N VAL A 346 -15.22 -8.86 0.92
CA VAL A 346 -15.36 -9.61 -0.34
C VAL A 346 -16.52 -9.09 -1.21
N GLY A 347 -17.10 -7.96 -0.84
CA GLY A 347 -18.20 -7.32 -1.55
C GLY A 347 -17.74 -6.54 -2.78
N SER A 348 -18.44 -5.45 -3.08
CA SER A 348 -18.31 -4.70 -4.33
C SER A 348 -18.10 -3.21 -4.08
N PRO A 349 -17.29 -2.53 -4.91
CA PRO A 349 -16.40 -3.06 -5.95
C PRO A 349 -15.35 -4.03 -5.39
N ARG A 350 -14.93 -5.02 -6.20
CA ARG A 350 -13.88 -5.97 -5.78
C ARG A 350 -12.63 -5.20 -5.34
N ASP A 351 -12.02 -5.63 -4.23
CA ASP A 351 -10.85 -5.03 -3.56
C ASP A 351 -11.07 -3.63 -2.95
N GLU A 352 -12.22 -3.01 -3.18
CA GLU A 352 -12.63 -1.69 -2.69
C GLU A 352 -14.07 -1.76 -2.16
N ASP A 353 -14.39 -2.81 -1.39
CA ASP A 353 -15.75 -3.10 -0.95
C ASP A 353 -16.38 -1.89 -0.22
N PHE A 354 -17.42 -1.33 -0.83
CA PHE A 354 -18.06 -0.12 -0.33
C PHE A 354 -18.94 -0.38 0.91
N HIS A 355 -19.09 -1.63 1.34
CA HIS A 355 -19.66 -1.96 2.64
C HIS A 355 -18.61 -2.05 3.76
N CYS A 356 -17.33 -1.89 3.42
CA CYS A 356 -16.21 -1.85 4.34
C CYS A 356 -15.62 -0.44 4.45
N SER A 357 -14.30 -0.34 4.60
CA SER A 357 -13.61 0.92 4.89
C SER A 357 -13.69 1.91 3.72
N ASP A 358 -13.92 1.48 2.47
CA ASP A 358 -14.04 2.41 1.33
C ASP A 358 -15.28 3.31 1.42
N SER A 359 -16.26 2.97 2.28
CA SER A 359 -17.38 3.85 2.61
C SER A 359 -17.00 5.09 3.42
N LEU A 360 -15.84 5.08 4.09
CA LEU A 360 -15.46 6.14 5.02
C LEU A 360 -15.10 7.45 4.30
N SER A 361 -15.63 8.56 4.83
CA SER A 361 -15.15 9.90 4.51
C SER A 361 -14.19 10.47 5.55
N PHE A 362 -13.24 11.28 5.07
CA PHE A 362 -12.14 11.79 5.88
C PHE A 362 -12.18 13.32 5.97
N GLU A 363 -12.57 13.84 7.13
CA GLU A 363 -12.45 15.26 7.45
C GLU A 363 -11.00 15.66 7.79
N MET A 364 -10.43 16.63 7.09
CA MET A 364 -9.05 17.08 7.32
C MET A 364 -8.77 17.59 8.75
N SER A 365 -9.79 18.08 9.47
CA SER A 365 -9.69 18.52 10.87
C SER A 365 -9.32 17.38 11.84
N LYS A 366 -9.65 16.13 11.49
CA LYS A 366 -9.43 14.92 12.30
C LYS A 366 -8.17 14.14 11.90
N TYR A 367 -7.32 14.70 11.03
CA TYR A 367 -6.13 14.04 10.48
C TYR A 367 -5.25 13.33 11.51
N SER A 368 -5.03 13.94 12.69
CA SER A 368 -4.24 13.32 13.76
C SER A 368 -4.82 12.01 14.29
N THR A 369 -6.16 11.87 14.27
CA THR A 369 -6.86 10.65 14.67
C THR A 369 -6.62 9.54 13.66
N TYR A 370 -6.75 9.84 12.37
CA TYR A 370 -6.51 8.87 11.29
C TYR A 370 -5.07 8.36 11.26
N ILE A 371 -4.11 9.26 11.51
CA ILE A 371 -2.70 8.87 11.66
C ILE A 371 -2.46 8.10 12.96
N SER A 372 -3.23 8.36 14.01
CA SER A 372 -3.19 7.52 15.21
C SER A 372 -3.67 6.11 14.87
N ASP A 373 -4.80 5.95 14.21
CA ASP A 373 -5.31 4.63 13.78
C ASP A 373 -4.30 3.92 12.86
N HIS A 374 -3.68 4.63 11.90
CA HIS A 374 -2.59 4.08 11.07
C HIS A 374 -1.41 3.53 11.88
N ARG A 375 -1.15 4.07 13.06
CA ARG A 375 0.02 3.67 13.86
C ARG A 375 -0.31 2.62 14.91
N HIS A 376 -1.57 2.21 15.04
CA HIS A 376 -2.03 1.30 16.08
C HIS A 376 -2.74 0.09 15.49
N TYR A 377 -2.18 -1.09 15.74
CA TYR A 377 -2.74 -2.36 15.31
C TYR A 377 -2.62 -3.38 16.44
N PHE A 378 -3.67 -4.18 16.66
CA PHE A 378 -3.74 -5.21 17.72
C PHE A 378 -3.32 -4.72 19.13
N GLY A 379 -3.61 -3.46 19.44
CA GLY A 379 -3.28 -2.82 20.73
C GLY A 379 -1.86 -2.28 20.84
N HIS A 380 -1.08 -2.28 19.74
CA HIS A 380 0.31 -1.86 19.73
C HIS A 380 0.55 -0.64 18.84
N LYS A 381 1.31 0.34 19.36
CA LYS A 381 1.86 1.42 18.55
C LYS A 381 3.03 0.89 17.72
N VAL A 382 2.76 0.48 16.47
CA VAL A 382 3.62 -0.39 15.65
C VAL A 382 5.11 -0.01 15.67
N PRO A 383 5.52 1.26 15.40
CA PRO A 383 6.94 1.59 15.38
C PRO A 383 7.61 1.51 16.76
N ALA A 384 6.88 1.85 17.82
CA ALA A 384 7.38 1.85 19.19
C ALA A 384 7.46 0.42 19.74
N PHE A 385 6.43 -0.38 19.46
CA PHE A 385 6.37 -1.81 19.77
C PHE A 385 7.59 -2.57 19.19
N GLY A 386 7.90 -2.31 17.93
CA GLY A 386 9.07 -2.90 17.27
C GLY A 386 10.41 -2.46 17.87
N LYS A 387 10.56 -1.18 18.21
CA LYS A 387 11.78 -0.65 18.84
C LYS A 387 12.06 -1.28 20.21
N LEU A 388 11.02 -1.78 20.88
CA LEU A 388 11.10 -2.48 22.16
C LEU A 388 11.31 -4.00 22.03
N GLY A 389 11.50 -4.53 20.81
CA GLY A 389 11.66 -5.97 20.60
C GLY A 389 10.34 -6.75 20.69
N CYS A 390 9.20 -6.08 20.48
CA CYS A 390 7.86 -6.66 20.48
C CYS A 390 7.51 -7.48 21.74
N PRO A 391 7.53 -6.91 22.96
CA PRO A 391 7.22 -7.66 24.17
C PRO A 391 5.74 -8.10 24.15
N PRO A 392 5.40 -9.38 24.41
CA PRO A 392 4.01 -9.87 24.28
C PRO A 392 2.97 -9.13 25.15
N ASN A 393 3.42 -8.57 26.29
CA ASN A 393 2.58 -7.88 27.26
C ASN A 393 2.79 -6.35 27.28
N SER A 394 3.31 -5.75 26.20
CA SER A 394 3.64 -4.32 26.19
C SER A 394 2.48 -3.39 25.86
N ARG A 395 1.26 -3.90 25.61
CA ARG A 395 0.11 -3.10 25.19
C ARG A 395 -0.05 -1.84 26.07
N GLY A 396 0.04 -0.67 25.44
CA GLY A 396 -0.10 0.63 26.10
C GLY A 396 1.18 1.17 26.74
N MET A 397 2.18 0.33 27.02
CA MET A 397 3.50 0.77 27.50
C MET A 397 4.30 1.50 26.41
N GLU A 398 3.94 1.31 25.13
CA GLU A 398 4.57 1.99 24.01
C GLU A 398 4.25 3.50 23.94
N ALA A 399 3.22 3.94 24.66
CA ALA A 399 2.84 5.36 24.77
C ALA A 399 3.82 6.17 25.63
N LEU A 400 4.61 5.50 26.49
CA LEU A 400 5.59 6.13 27.38
C LEU A 400 6.92 6.44 26.71
N LEU A 401 7.16 5.91 25.49
CA LEU A 401 8.36 6.25 24.74
C LEU A 401 8.26 7.68 24.21
N PRO A 402 9.32 8.51 24.35
CA PRO A 402 9.33 9.85 23.81
C PRO A 402 8.95 9.80 22.34
N SER A 403 7.97 10.63 21.93
CA SER A 403 7.79 10.90 20.51
C SER A 403 9.15 11.37 19.97
N GLU A 404 9.60 10.82 18.84
CA GLU A 404 10.80 11.35 18.19
C GLU A 404 10.69 12.87 18.10
N PRO A 405 11.76 13.63 18.38
CA PRO A 405 11.68 15.05 18.64
C PRO A 405 10.90 15.74 17.52
N LYS A 406 9.84 16.46 17.90
CA LYS A 406 9.14 17.36 16.98
C LYS A 406 10.15 18.41 16.55
N GLU A 407 10.72 18.26 15.35
CA GLU A 407 11.43 19.37 14.72
C GLU A 407 10.41 20.47 14.42
N GLU A 408 10.44 21.49 15.27
CA GLU A 408 9.61 22.69 15.35
C GLU A 408 9.54 23.53 14.05
N LYS A 409 10.26 23.13 12.99
CA LYS A 409 10.38 23.85 11.72
C LYS A 409 9.22 23.63 10.73
N SER A 410 8.34 22.65 10.96
CA SER A 410 7.30 22.25 10.00
C SER A 410 5.98 23.02 10.13
N ALA A 411 5.60 23.46 11.34
CA ALA A 411 4.38 24.25 11.56
C ALA A 411 4.40 25.62 10.85
N GLY A 412 5.57 26.26 10.79
CA GLY A 412 5.76 27.53 10.09
C GLY A 412 5.71 27.42 8.56
N LEU A 413 6.06 26.25 7.99
CA LEU A 413 5.96 26.01 6.55
C LEU A 413 4.51 25.83 6.10
N PHE A 414 3.68 25.14 6.90
CA PHE A 414 2.27 24.93 6.59
C PHE A 414 1.47 26.23 6.63
N GLN A 415 1.70 27.09 7.62
CA GLN A 415 1.07 28.42 7.66
C GLN A 415 1.46 29.29 6.47
N ARG A 416 2.74 29.26 6.05
CA ARG A 416 3.23 29.99 4.88
C ARG A 416 2.69 29.42 3.56
N TRP A 417 2.48 28.11 3.47
CA TRP A 417 1.87 27.46 2.31
C TRP A 417 0.37 27.76 2.22
N ALA A 418 -0.38 27.65 3.33
CA ALA A 418 -1.80 27.97 3.38
C ALA A 418 -2.09 29.44 3.03
N GLN A 419 -1.19 30.37 3.42
CA GLN A 419 -1.23 31.76 2.95
C GLN A 419 -0.99 31.87 1.44
N LYS A 420 0.02 31.18 0.89
CA LYS A 420 0.29 31.21 -0.56
C LYS A 420 -0.84 30.64 -1.40
N VAL A 421 -1.48 29.55 -0.96
CA VAL A 421 -2.63 28.94 -1.67
C VAL A 421 -3.86 29.86 -1.62
N LYS A 422 -4.13 30.53 -0.50
CA LYS A 422 -5.18 31.56 -0.41
C LYS A 422 -4.90 32.75 -1.32
N THR A 423 -3.64 33.18 -1.44
CA THR A 423 -3.26 34.28 -2.33
C THR A 423 -3.38 33.89 -3.81
N LEU A 424 -2.96 32.68 -4.20
CA LEU A 424 -3.16 32.16 -5.56
C LEU A 424 -4.65 31.99 -5.91
N GLY A 425 -5.47 31.50 -4.97
CA GLY A 425 -6.91 31.39 -5.16
C GLY A 425 -7.63 32.74 -5.32
N ARG A 426 -7.10 33.82 -4.71
CA ARG A 426 -7.60 35.19 -4.94
C ARG A 426 -7.19 35.75 -6.29
N ILE A 427 -5.95 35.51 -6.72
CA ILE A 427 -5.43 35.96 -8.02
C ILE A 427 -6.17 35.26 -9.18
N LEU A 428 -6.47 33.96 -9.04
CA LEU A 428 -7.22 33.23 -10.06
C LEU A 428 -8.69 33.64 -10.16
N ARG A 429 -9.31 34.15 -9.08
CA ARG A 429 -10.67 34.73 -9.10
C ARG A 429 -10.73 36.17 -9.62
N SER A 430 -9.59 36.85 -9.78
CA SER A 430 -9.52 38.19 -10.36
C SER A 430 -9.12 38.19 -11.84
N VAL A 431 -8.71 37.03 -12.37
CA VAL A 431 -8.22 36.86 -13.75
C VAL A 431 -9.15 35.98 -14.60
N PHE A 432 -10.19 35.39 -14.00
CA PHE A 432 -11.26 34.66 -14.67
C PHE A 432 -12.63 35.17 -14.25
#